data_AF-A0A9D2T273-F1
#
_entry.id   AF-A0A9D2T273-F1
#
_cell.length_a   1.000
_cell.length_b   1.000
_cell.length_c   1.000
_cell.angle_alpha   90.00
_cell.angle_beta   90.00
_cell.angle_gamma   90.00
#
_symmetry.space_group_name_H-M   'P 1'
#
loop_
_entity.id
_entity.type
_entity.pdbx_description
1 polymer ?
#
loop_
_entity_poly.entity_id
_entity_poly.type
_entity_poly.pdbx_seq_one_letter_code
_entity_poly.pdbx_strand_id
1 'polypeptide(L)'
;CGGYQMLGQEVSDPDGVEQKGTVRGLGLLPTRTVFDKEKTRTRVQGRFLATEGMLKELSGTELEGYEIHMGETFLLDHAKSLVEFADITDQSDNDASDIGGNVRADGAQCGNVYGCYVHGIFDAPGCAKGFLGTLLKQKGYDPSEIQVTDWRAYKEEQYDKLADIIRESLDMERIYQIIEKGNDASCSLL
;
A
#
# COMPACT_ATOMS: atom_id res chain seq x y z
N CYS A 1 -3.34 2.33 6.83
CA CYS A 1 -4.71 2.04 7.31
C CYS A 1 -4.89 2.36 8.79
N GLY A 2 -5.27 1.41 9.67
CA GLY A 2 -5.67 1.72 11.06
C GLY A 2 -4.66 2.53 11.87
N GLY A 3 -3.37 2.20 11.78
CA GLY A 3 -2.32 2.98 12.44
C GLY A 3 -2.27 4.44 11.98
N TYR A 4 -2.42 4.70 10.68
CA TYR A 4 -2.46 6.07 10.13
C TYR A 4 -3.66 6.85 10.68
N GLN A 5 -4.85 6.23 10.71
CA GLN A 5 -6.07 6.84 11.23
C GLN A 5 -5.91 7.21 12.72
N MET A 6 -5.36 6.28 13.51
CA MET A 6 -5.11 6.48 14.94
C MET A 6 -4.07 7.57 15.24
N LEU A 7 -3.17 7.89 14.30
CA LEU A 7 -2.24 9.02 14.46
C LEU A 7 -2.94 10.38 14.35
N GLY A 8 -4.11 10.45 13.70
CA GLY A 8 -4.92 11.65 13.57
C GLY A 8 -5.50 12.15 14.89
N GLN A 9 -6.23 13.25 14.83
CA GLN A 9 -6.92 13.84 15.98
C GLN A 9 -8.16 13.05 16.38
N GLU A 10 -8.85 12.46 15.40
CA GLU A 10 -10.14 11.82 15.59
C GLU A 10 -10.42 10.78 14.49
N VAL A 11 -11.08 9.68 14.87
CA VAL A 11 -11.67 8.69 13.96
C VAL A 11 -13.16 8.61 14.26
N SER A 12 -14.01 8.81 13.25
CA SER A 12 -15.47 8.83 13.38
C SER A 12 -16.10 7.77 12.47
N ASP A 13 -17.00 6.97 13.01
CA ASP A 13 -17.80 5.98 12.30
C ASP A 13 -19.30 6.30 12.53
N PRO A 14 -19.87 7.25 11.77
CA PRO A 14 -21.25 7.68 11.98
C PRO A 14 -22.27 6.59 11.61
N ASP A 15 -21.91 5.71 10.68
CA ASP A 15 -22.76 4.67 10.15
C ASP A 15 -22.63 3.33 10.91
N GLY A 16 -21.61 3.19 11.75
CA GLY A 16 -21.37 1.98 12.55
C GLY A 16 -20.89 0.81 11.72
N VAL A 17 -20.04 1.07 10.72
CA VAL A 17 -19.45 0.04 9.85
C VAL A 17 -18.54 -0.90 10.65
N GLU A 18 -17.77 -0.37 11.60
CA GLU A 18 -17.00 -1.15 12.57
C GLU A 18 -17.51 -0.96 14.00
N GLN A 19 -17.61 0.30 14.44
CA GLN A 19 -18.10 0.65 15.76
C GLN A 19 -18.65 2.08 15.75
N LYS A 20 -19.98 2.19 15.83
CA LYS A 20 -20.65 3.49 15.79
C LYS A 20 -20.13 4.46 16.85
N GLY A 21 -19.80 5.67 16.42
CA GLY A 21 -19.40 6.76 17.29
C GLY A 21 -18.09 7.39 16.87
N THR A 22 -17.48 8.12 17.80
CA THR A 22 -16.27 8.89 17.53
C THR A 22 -15.26 8.63 18.63
N VAL A 23 -14.03 8.35 18.23
CA VAL A 23 -12.92 8.10 19.14
C VAL A 23 -11.81 9.10 18.90
N ARG A 24 -11.22 9.57 20.00
CA ARG A 24 -10.06 10.46 19.93
C ARG A 24 -8.83 9.66 19.48
N GLY A 25 -8.11 10.17 18.49
CA GLY A 25 -6.82 9.63 18.07
C GLY A 25 -5.66 10.15 18.93
N LEU A 26 -4.43 9.82 18.53
CA LEU A 26 -3.21 10.24 19.23
C LEU A 26 -2.90 11.73 19.03
N GLY A 27 -3.45 12.36 17.99
CA GLY A 27 -3.23 13.78 17.68
C GLY A 27 -1.80 14.10 17.24
N LEU A 28 -1.08 13.13 16.68
CA LEU A 28 0.28 13.29 16.18
C LEU A 28 0.32 13.80 14.73
N LEU A 29 -0.74 13.53 13.97
CA LEU A 29 -0.97 14.10 12.66
C LEU A 29 -2.17 15.05 12.72
N PRO A 30 -2.10 16.23 12.07
CA PRO A 30 -3.23 17.12 11.89
C PRO A 30 -4.16 16.54 10.82
N THR A 31 -4.85 15.46 11.16
CA THR A 31 -5.81 14.76 10.29
C THR A 31 -7.03 14.31 11.08
N ARG A 32 -8.13 14.05 10.39
CA ARG A 32 -9.31 13.35 10.91
C ARG A 32 -9.75 12.28 9.94
N THR A 33 -10.25 11.16 10.43
CA THR A 33 -10.75 10.07 9.59
C THR A 33 -12.25 9.87 9.80
N VAL A 34 -12.99 9.69 8.72
CA VAL A 34 -14.39 9.25 8.74
C VAL A 34 -14.47 7.89 8.06
N PHE A 35 -15.11 6.91 8.70
CA PHE A 35 -15.40 5.62 8.08
C PHE A 35 -16.59 5.76 7.14
N ASP A 36 -16.42 5.16 5.97
CA ASP A 36 -17.40 5.06 4.91
C ASP A 36 -17.85 3.59 4.76
N LYS A 37 -19.01 3.39 4.14
CA LYS A 37 -19.58 2.06 3.86
C LYS A 37 -18.85 1.34 2.75
N GLU A 38 -18.28 2.10 1.82
CA GLU A 38 -17.58 1.54 0.67
C GLU A 38 -16.12 1.25 1.00
N LYS A 39 -15.67 0.07 0.56
CA LYS A 39 -14.29 -0.37 0.77
C LYS A 39 -13.46 -0.14 -0.49
N THR A 40 -12.53 0.80 -0.40
CA THR A 40 -11.50 1.00 -1.43
C THR A 40 -10.60 -0.22 -1.50
N ARG A 41 -10.45 -0.79 -2.70
CA ARG A 41 -9.60 -1.95 -3.00
C ARG A 41 -9.00 -1.79 -4.39
N THR A 42 -7.81 -1.23 -4.47
CA THR A 42 -7.15 -0.94 -5.76
C THR A 42 -5.64 -1.08 -5.64
N ARG A 43 -4.99 -1.37 -6.76
CA ARG A 43 -3.52 -1.30 -6.85
C ARG A 43 -3.13 0.08 -7.33
N VAL A 44 -2.02 0.59 -6.82
CA VAL A 44 -1.59 1.96 -7.09
C VAL A 44 -0.10 2.01 -7.41
N GLN A 45 0.26 2.95 -8.28
CA GLN A 45 1.65 3.32 -8.55
C GLN A 45 1.78 4.84 -8.48
N GLY A 46 2.90 5.31 -7.94
CA GLY A 46 3.11 6.72 -7.74
C GLY A 46 4.47 7.05 -7.17
N ARG A 47 4.53 8.09 -6.35
CA ARG A 47 5.77 8.53 -5.70
C ARG A 47 5.51 9.25 -4.38
N PHE A 48 6.56 9.32 -3.57
CA PHE A 48 6.60 10.22 -2.42
C PHE A 48 6.65 11.68 -2.88
N LEU A 49 5.82 12.51 -2.25
CA LEU A 49 5.87 13.97 -2.42
C LEU A 49 7.10 14.54 -1.69
N ALA A 50 7.23 15.87 -1.66
CA ALA A 50 8.27 16.53 -0.88
C ALA A 50 8.14 16.14 0.61
N THR A 51 9.01 15.25 1.07
CA THR A 51 9.01 14.72 2.43
C THR A 51 9.95 15.52 3.33
N GLU A 52 9.55 15.71 4.58
CA GLU A 52 10.33 16.38 5.61
C GLU A 52 10.90 15.37 6.62
N GLY A 53 11.77 15.83 7.53
CA GLY A 53 12.26 15.02 8.64
C GLY A 53 13.10 13.81 8.22
N MET A 54 12.92 12.69 8.95
CA MET A 54 13.63 11.44 8.73
C MET A 54 13.36 10.81 7.35
N LEU A 55 12.23 11.09 6.71
CA LEU A 55 11.94 10.51 5.40
C LEU A 55 12.34 11.41 4.22
N LYS A 56 13.04 12.53 4.45
CA LYS A 56 13.37 13.52 3.41
C LYS A 56 14.00 12.91 2.14
N GLU A 57 14.87 11.90 2.31
CA GLU A 57 15.55 11.23 1.19
C GLU A 57 14.61 10.40 0.30
N LEU A 58 13.39 10.12 0.77
CA LEU A 58 12.37 9.46 -0.03
C LEU A 58 11.65 10.41 -1.00
N SER A 59 11.83 11.74 -0.88
CA SER A 59 11.20 12.71 -1.79
C SER A 59 11.42 12.33 -3.26
N GLY A 60 10.33 12.18 -4.02
CA GLY A 60 10.36 11.81 -5.44
C GLY A 60 10.68 10.33 -5.72
N THR A 61 10.90 9.51 -4.71
CA THR A 61 11.09 8.06 -4.89
C THR A 61 9.78 7.43 -5.34
N GLU A 62 9.86 6.59 -6.37
CA GLU A 62 8.72 5.83 -6.87
C GLU A 62 8.25 4.79 -5.87
N LEU A 63 6.94 4.56 -5.84
CA LEU A 63 6.30 3.55 -5.04
C LEU A 63 5.31 2.75 -5.87
N GLU A 64 5.13 1.49 -5.48
CA GLU A 64 4.06 0.61 -5.95
C GLU A 64 3.42 0.01 -4.69
N GLY A 65 2.10 -0.15 -4.71
CA GLY A 65 1.39 -0.70 -3.57
C GLY A 65 -0.08 -0.96 -3.88
N TYR A 66 -0.85 -1.05 -2.81
CA TYR A 66 -2.29 -1.21 -2.91
C TYR A 66 -3.00 -0.52 -1.74
N GLU A 67 -4.26 -0.14 -1.96
CA GLU A 67 -5.14 0.39 -0.94
C GLU A 67 -6.19 -0.64 -0.57
N ILE A 68 -6.39 -0.88 0.73
CA ILE A 68 -7.51 -1.67 1.27
C ILE A 68 -7.98 -0.99 2.55
N HIS A 69 -8.99 -0.13 2.45
CA HIS A 69 -9.52 0.63 3.59
C HIS A 69 -10.97 1.06 3.38
N MET A 70 -11.60 1.48 4.47
CA MET A 70 -12.96 2.03 4.49
C MET A 70 -12.96 3.44 5.12
N GLY A 71 -11.79 4.07 5.27
CA GLY A 71 -11.68 5.34 5.97
C GLY A 71 -11.23 6.43 5.02
N GLU A 72 -11.99 7.52 4.95
CA GLU A 72 -11.54 8.73 4.27
C GLU A 72 -10.84 9.63 5.30
N THR A 73 -9.57 9.95 5.05
CA THR A 73 -8.79 10.84 5.93
C THR A 73 -8.65 12.22 5.32
N PHE A 74 -9.07 13.22 6.08
CA PHE A 74 -8.98 14.62 5.71
C PHE A 74 -7.78 15.27 6.41
N LEU A 75 -6.98 16.00 5.64
CA LEU A 75 -5.93 16.85 6.14
C LEU A 75 -6.53 18.07 6.86
N LEU A 76 -5.97 18.42 8.01
CA LEU A 76 -6.24 19.65 8.76
C LEU A 76 -5.07 20.63 8.57
N ASP A 77 -5.14 21.80 9.21
CA ASP A 77 -4.21 22.91 8.99
C ASP A 77 -2.73 22.50 9.04
N HIS A 78 -1.99 22.92 8.01
CA HIS A 78 -0.55 22.70 7.79
C HIS A 78 -0.11 21.25 7.52
N ALA A 79 -1.04 20.28 7.48
CA ALA A 79 -0.69 18.93 7.04
C ALA A 79 -0.32 18.94 5.55
N LYS A 80 0.70 18.17 5.19
CA LYS A 80 1.05 17.92 3.78
C LYS A 80 0.79 16.46 3.47
N SER A 81 0.35 16.18 2.25
CA SER A 81 0.25 14.81 1.75
C SER A 81 1.63 14.14 1.72
N LEU A 82 1.64 12.83 1.93
CA LEU A 82 2.87 12.04 1.94
C LEU A 82 3.24 11.56 0.54
N VAL A 83 2.22 11.13 -0.22
CA VAL A 83 2.38 10.48 -1.51
C VAL A 83 1.35 11.00 -2.52
N GLU A 84 1.66 10.81 -3.80
CA GLU A 84 0.69 10.89 -4.88
C GLU A 84 0.78 9.63 -5.74
N PHE A 85 -0.36 9.14 -6.21
CA PHE A 85 -0.45 7.93 -7.00
C PHE A 85 -1.69 7.93 -7.89
N ALA A 86 -1.72 7.00 -8.85
CA ALA A 86 -2.93 6.65 -9.58
C ALA A 86 -3.19 5.15 -9.51
N ASP A 87 -4.45 4.79 -9.78
CA ASP A 87 -4.91 3.42 -9.86
C ASP A 87 -4.37 2.76 -11.13
N ILE A 88 -3.82 1.55 -10.99
CA ILE A 88 -3.26 0.78 -12.10
C ILE A 88 -4.14 -0.41 -12.50
N THR A 89 -5.31 -0.59 -11.87
CA THR A 89 -6.21 -1.72 -12.13
C THR A 89 -6.83 -1.75 -13.53
N ASP A 90 -6.74 -0.65 -14.30
CA ASP A 90 -7.27 -0.54 -15.67
C ASP A 90 -6.20 -0.28 -16.75
N GLN A 91 -4.90 -0.30 -16.41
CA GLN A 91 -3.84 -0.02 -17.38
C GLN A 91 -3.29 -1.29 -18.01
N SER A 92 -3.78 -1.60 -19.21
CA SER A 92 -3.06 -2.43 -20.17
C SER A 92 -1.80 -1.69 -20.65
N ASP A 93 -0.63 -2.25 -20.37
CA ASP A 93 0.62 -2.12 -21.14
C ASP A 93 0.96 -0.73 -21.73
N ASN A 94 0.95 0.35 -20.94
CA ASN A 94 1.55 1.63 -21.38
C ASN A 94 2.70 2.05 -20.47
N ASP A 95 3.73 2.61 -21.11
CA ASP A 95 5.06 2.89 -20.56
C ASP A 95 5.06 3.48 -19.14
N ALA A 96 5.85 2.83 -18.27
CA ALA A 96 5.93 2.99 -16.82
C ALA A 96 6.49 4.35 -16.31
N SER A 97 6.50 5.40 -17.13
CA SER A 97 7.14 6.68 -16.80
C SER A 97 6.19 7.83 -16.48
N ASP A 98 4.90 7.71 -16.80
CA ASP A 98 3.89 8.69 -16.39
C ASP A 98 2.84 8.02 -15.49
N ILE A 99 2.46 8.70 -14.41
CA ILE A 99 1.31 8.31 -13.60
C ILE A 99 0.06 8.57 -14.46
N GLY A 100 -0.24 7.63 -15.37
CA GLY A 100 -1.46 7.66 -16.17
C GLY A 100 -2.68 7.51 -15.26
N GLY A 101 -3.77 8.21 -15.58
CA GLY A 101 -5.02 8.12 -14.81
C GLY A 101 -5.27 9.28 -13.86
N ASN A 102 -6.27 9.13 -12.99
CA ASN A 102 -6.68 10.16 -12.06
C ASN A 102 -5.72 10.19 -10.85
N VAL A 103 -4.68 11.02 -10.95
CA VAL A 103 -3.68 11.19 -9.88
C VAL A 103 -4.34 11.79 -8.64
N ARG A 104 -4.19 11.12 -7.50
CA ARG A 104 -4.65 11.59 -6.20
C ARG A 104 -3.53 11.58 -5.18
N ALA A 105 -3.60 12.54 -4.27
CA ALA A 105 -2.70 12.62 -3.13
C ALA A 105 -3.28 11.86 -1.94
N ASP A 106 -2.41 11.23 -1.16
CA ASP A 106 -2.77 10.48 0.04
C ASP A 106 -1.75 10.67 1.16
N GLY A 107 -2.18 10.30 2.35
CA GLY A 107 -1.37 10.30 3.55
C GLY A 107 -1.16 11.68 4.12
N ALA A 108 -0.48 11.73 5.25
CA ALA A 108 -0.08 12.96 5.91
C ALA A 108 1.33 12.83 6.47
N GLN A 109 2.01 13.97 6.51
CA GLN A 109 3.28 14.11 7.19
C GLN A 109 3.29 15.36 8.09
N CYS A 110 3.89 15.23 9.27
CA CYS A 110 4.16 16.32 10.20
C CYS A 110 5.42 16.00 11.01
N GLY A 111 6.50 16.75 10.77
CA GLY A 111 7.80 16.47 11.41
C GLY A 111 8.33 15.08 11.05
N ASN A 112 8.43 14.19 12.06
CA ASN A 112 8.87 12.80 11.90
C ASN A 112 7.71 11.79 11.99
N VAL A 113 6.47 12.26 11.83
CA VAL A 113 5.27 11.40 11.83
C VAL A 113 4.73 11.34 10.41
N TYR A 114 4.50 10.12 9.92
CA TYR A 114 4.06 9.86 8.55
C TYR A 114 3.02 8.76 8.57
N GLY A 115 2.00 8.88 7.72
CA GLY A 115 1.00 7.83 7.53
C GLY A 115 0.35 7.94 6.16
N CYS A 116 -0.03 6.80 5.59
CA CYS A 116 -0.77 6.70 4.33
C CYS A 116 -1.63 5.43 4.32
N TYR A 117 -2.49 5.32 3.31
CA TYR A 117 -3.31 4.15 3.04
C TYR A 117 -2.64 3.12 2.12
N VAL A 118 -1.57 3.52 1.43
CA VAL A 118 -0.79 2.62 0.57
C VAL A 118 -0.06 1.56 1.40
N HIS A 119 -0.45 0.31 1.20
CA HIS A 119 0.27 -0.86 1.70
C HIS A 119 1.40 -1.25 0.74
N GLY A 120 2.46 -1.83 1.29
CA GLY A 120 3.61 -2.27 0.49
C GLY A 120 4.54 -1.14 0.05
N ILE A 121 4.39 0.07 0.62
CA ILE A 121 5.18 1.25 0.23
C ILE A 121 6.71 1.06 0.34
N PHE A 122 7.17 0.10 1.16
CA PHE A 122 8.57 -0.25 1.33
C PHE A 122 8.99 -1.51 0.55
N ASP A 123 8.07 -2.17 -0.15
CA ASP A 123 8.37 -3.38 -0.91
C ASP A 123 9.16 -3.05 -2.19
N ALA A 124 9.04 -1.81 -2.69
CA ALA A 124 9.89 -1.30 -3.75
C ALA A 124 11.34 -1.16 -3.25
N PRO A 125 12.33 -1.74 -3.97
CA PRO A 125 13.75 -1.70 -3.57
C PRO A 125 14.27 -0.28 -3.28
N GLY A 126 13.81 0.72 -4.04
CA GLY A 126 14.18 2.13 -3.84
C GLY A 126 13.71 2.70 -2.50
N CYS A 127 12.47 2.40 -2.09
CA CYS A 127 11.89 2.87 -0.84
C CYS A 127 12.57 2.27 0.39
N ALA A 128 12.76 0.95 0.41
CA ALA A 128 13.45 0.27 1.51
C ALA A 128 14.88 0.80 1.68
N LYS A 129 15.61 0.98 0.56
CA LYS A 129 16.97 1.51 0.57
C LYS A 129 17.03 2.94 1.10
N GLY A 130 16.14 3.82 0.64
CA GLY A 130 16.10 5.21 1.09
C GLY A 130 15.74 5.33 2.58
N PHE A 131 14.80 4.52 3.05
CA PHE A 131 14.42 4.46 4.47
C PHE A 131 15.59 3.98 5.35
N LEU A 132 16.17 2.82 5.01
CA LEU A 132 17.29 2.26 5.76
C LEU A 132 18.53 3.16 5.68
N GLY A 133 18.80 3.75 4.52
CA GLY A 133 19.87 4.72 4.32
C GLY A 133 19.74 5.91 5.26
N THR A 134 18.53 6.41 5.45
CA THR A 134 18.32 7.53 6.38
C THR A 134 18.51 7.11 7.84
N LEU A 135 18.02 5.92 8.23
CA LEU A 135 18.24 5.39 9.58
C LEU A 135 19.72 5.15 9.90
N LEU A 136 20.48 4.59 8.95
CA LEU A 136 21.92 4.35 9.12
C LEU A 136 22.68 5.68 9.26
N LYS A 137 22.40 6.66 8.40
CA LYS A 137 22.99 8.01 8.51
C LYS A 137 22.71 8.65 9.86
N GLN A 138 21.49 8.58 10.36
CA GLN A 138 21.15 9.13 11.69
C GLN A 138 21.87 8.43 12.84
N LYS A 139 22.14 7.14 12.70
CA LYS A 139 22.92 6.36 13.68
C LYS A 139 24.44 6.48 13.49
N GLY A 140 24.91 7.20 12.46
CA GLY A 140 26.33 7.38 12.16
C GLY A 140 26.98 6.21 11.43
N TYR A 141 26.19 5.33 10.80
CA TYR A 141 26.68 4.23 9.97
C TYR A 141 26.70 4.62 8.50
N ASP A 142 27.61 4.01 7.73
CA ASP A 142 27.70 4.21 6.28
C ASP A 142 26.57 3.45 5.56
N PRO A 143 25.68 4.14 4.84
CA PRO A 143 24.61 3.52 4.07
C PRO A 143 25.09 2.85 2.77
N SER A 144 26.37 2.98 2.40
CA SER A 144 26.93 2.38 1.18
C SER A 144 26.92 0.84 1.20
N GLU A 145 26.90 0.24 2.40
CA GLU A 145 26.88 -1.22 2.59
C GLU A 145 25.48 -1.84 2.54
N ILE A 146 24.42 -1.05 2.28
CA ILE A 146 23.06 -1.60 2.19
C ILE A 146 22.97 -2.53 0.97
N GLN A 147 22.95 -3.82 1.22
CA GLN A 147 22.56 -4.82 0.24
C GLN A 147 21.03 -4.87 0.17
N VAL A 148 20.48 -4.37 -0.93
CA VAL A 148 19.05 -4.52 -1.21
C VAL A 148 18.87 -5.86 -1.89
N THR A 149 18.31 -6.82 -1.17
CA THR A 149 17.85 -8.07 -1.78
C THR A 149 16.56 -7.77 -2.55
N ASP A 150 16.47 -8.25 -3.80
CA ASP A 150 15.23 -8.16 -4.56
C ASP A 150 14.19 -9.11 -3.95
N TRP A 151 13.41 -8.57 -3.02
CA TRP A 151 12.37 -9.31 -2.32
C TRP A 151 11.29 -9.83 -3.27
N ARG A 152 11.02 -9.12 -4.38
CA ARG A 152 10.05 -9.53 -5.38
C ARG A 152 10.55 -10.76 -6.13
N ALA A 153 11.80 -10.74 -6.59
CA ALA A 153 12.42 -11.90 -7.22
C ALA A 153 12.49 -13.11 -6.27
N TYR A 154 12.87 -12.89 -5.01
CA TYR A 154 12.90 -13.96 -4.02
C TYR A 154 11.50 -14.56 -3.77
N LYS A 155 10.47 -13.72 -3.68
CA LYS A 155 9.09 -14.16 -3.47
C LYS A 155 8.55 -14.97 -4.64
N GLU A 156 8.82 -14.53 -5.88
CA GLU A 156 8.49 -15.31 -7.10
C GLU A 156 9.20 -16.66 -7.10
N GLU A 157 10.48 -16.71 -6.75
CA GLU A 157 11.22 -17.98 -6.64
C GLU A 157 10.58 -18.94 -5.63
N GLN A 158 10.05 -18.43 -4.51
CA GLN A 158 9.31 -19.26 -3.54
C GLN A 158 7.95 -19.69 -4.07
N TYR A 159 7.26 -18.86 -4.87
CA TYR A 159 6.01 -19.25 -5.51
C TYR A 159 6.22 -20.33 -6.57
N ASP A 160 7.28 -20.26 -7.35
CA ASP A 160 7.64 -21.30 -8.32
C ASP A 160 7.92 -22.63 -7.61
N LYS A 161 8.71 -22.61 -6.53
CA LYS A 161 8.96 -23.82 -5.72
C LYS A 161 7.68 -24.42 -5.16
N LEU A 162 6.77 -23.58 -4.65
CA LEU A 162 5.49 -24.05 -4.14
C LEU A 162 4.62 -24.63 -5.27
N ALA A 163 4.57 -23.96 -6.43
CA ALA A 163 3.83 -24.42 -7.58
C ALA A 163 4.36 -25.77 -8.08
N ASP A 164 5.68 -25.96 -8.10
CA ASP A 164 6.30 -27.22 -8.50
C ASP A 164 5.96 -28.36 -7.53
N ILE A 165 6.03 -28.12 -6.23
CA ILE A 165 5.60 -29.11 -5.22
C ILE A 165 4.12 -29.50 -5.44
N ILE A 166 3.25 -28.53 -5.70
CA ILE A 166 1.84 -28.78 -5.98
C ILE A 166 1.68 -29.62 -7.25
N ARG A 167 2.38 -29.29 -8.33
CA ARG A 167 2.33 -30.02 -9.61
C ARG A 167 2.85 -31.46 -9.48
N GLU A 168 3.88 -31.68 -8.68
CA GLU A 168 4.43 -33.01 -8.40
C GLU A 168 3.52 -33.85 -7.49
N SER A 169 2.77 -33.19 -6.61
CA SER A 169 1.96 -33.87 -5.58
C SER A 169 0.51 -34.10 -5.99
N LEU A 170 0.00 -33.41 -7.02
CA LEU A 170 -1.40 -33.47 -7.43
C LEU A 170 -1.54 -33.85 -8.91
N ASP A 171 -2.64 -34.55 -9.23
CA ASP A 171 -3.06 -34.77 -10.61
C ASP A 171 -3.63 -33.47 -11.20
N MET A 172 -2.72 -32.65 -11.74
CA MET A 172 -3.05 -31.35 -12.30
C MET A 172 -3.99 -31.47 -13.50
N GLU A 173 -3.88 -32.54 -14.30
CA GLU A 173 -4.77 -32.79 -15.43
C GLU A 173 -6.22 -32.94 -14.93
N ARG A 174 -6.42 -33.72 -13.86
CA ARG A 174 -7.74 -33.88 -13.25
C ARG A 174 -8.28 -32.57 -12.67
N ILE A 175 -7.43 -31.74 -12.04
CA ILE A 175 -7.84 -30.43 -11.52
C ILE A 175 -8.28 -29.50 -12.64
N TYR A 176 -7.51 -29.39 -13.73
CA TYR A 176 -7.89 -28.57 -14.88
C TYR A 176 -9.21 -29.03 -15.50
N GLN A 177 -9.40 -30.35 -15.66
CA GLN A 177 -10.68 -30.89 -16.13
C GLN A 177 -11.86 -30.53 -15.22
N ILE A 178 -11.67 -30.46 -13.90
CA ILE A 178 -12.72 -30.05 -12.95
C ILE A 178 -13.04 -28.57 -13.11
N ILE A 179 -12.01 -27.71 -13.22
CA ILE A 179 -12.17 -26.26 -13.41
C ILE A 179 -12.90 -25.96 -14.72
N GLU A 180 -12.49 -26.58 -15.82
CA GLU A 180 -13.10 -26.37 -17.14
C GLU A 180 -14.56 -26.87 -17.18
N LYS A 181 -14.83 -28.08 -16.67
CA LYS A 181 -16.21 -28.60 -16.60
C LYS A 181 -17.09 -27.80 -15.64
N GLY A 182 -16.52 -27.21 -14.60
CA GLY A 182 -17.22 -26.34 -13.65
C GLY A 182 -17.61 -24.99 -14.26
N ASN A 183 -16.77 -24.44 -15.15
CA ASN A 183 -17.07 -23.21 -15.89
C ASN A 183 -18.21 -23.40 -16.91
N ASP A 184 -18.34 -24.60 -17.48
CA ASP A 184 -19.42 -24.93 -18.43
C ASP A 184 -20.75 -25.30 -17.74
N ALA A 185 -20.75 -25.49 -16.42
CA ALA A 185 -21.94 -25.82 -15.67
C ALA A 185 -22.80 -24.56 -15.43
N SER A 186 -24.07 -24.59 -15.84
CA SER A 186 -25.01 -23.52 -15.50
C SER A 186 -25.21 -23.46 -13.98
N CYS A 187 -24.79 -22.36 -13.38
CA CYS A 187 -25.02 -22.08 -11.97
C CYS A 187 -26.50 -21.77 -11.75
N SER A 188 -27.33 -22.80 -11.53
CA SER A 188 -28.67 -22.62 -10.97
C SER A 188 -28.54 -22.53 -9.45
N LEU A 189 -28.38 -21.32 -8.94
CA LEU A 189 -28.64 -21.03 -7.54
C LEU A 189 -30.15 -21.19 -7.30
N LEU A 190 -30.52 -22.23 -6.54
CA LEU A 190 -31.84 -22.39 -5.94
C LEU A 190 -32.03 -21.37 -4.81
#